data_AF-A0A7W0VAT2-F1
#
_entry.id   AF-A0A7W0VAT2-F1
#
_cell.length_a   1.000
_cell.length_b   1.000
_cell.length_c   1.000
_cell.angle_alpha   90.00
_cell.angle_beta   90.00
_cell.angle_gamma   90.00
#
_symmetry.space_group_name_H-M   'P 1'
#
loop_
_entity.id
_entity.type
_entity.pdbx_description
1 polymer ?
#
loop_
_entity_poly.entity_id
_entity_poly.type
_entity_poly.pdbx_seq_one_letter_code
_entity_poly.pdbx_strand_id
1 'polypeptide(L)'
;MRMHRCALTLLLLAATGCTEPRSAQCKEVCRREAECVDTTGSKMPFDEKECVAACAALENDVADNGAKVQRHIDCVHKQQSCDAVLECK
;
A
#
# COMPACT_ATOMS: atom_id res chain seq x y z
N MET A 1 -57.26 -14.98 14.97
CA MET A 1 -56.82 -13.59 14.74
C MET A 1 -55.33 -13.50 15.00
N ARG A 2 -54.58 -12.88 14.07
CA ARG A 2 -53.19 -12.36 14.12
C ARG A 2 -52.08 -13.35 14.48
N MET A 3 -51.28 -13.86 13.52
CA MET A 3 -50.26 -13.19 12.69
C MET A 3 -49.09 -12.57 13.49
N HIS A 4 -47.93 -13.23 13.37
CA HIS A 4 -46.61 -12.66 13.03
C HIS A 4 -45.57 -12.44 14.15
N ARG A 5 -44.48 -13.22 14.02
CA ARG A 5 -43.07 -12.79 13.88
C ARG A 5 -42.45 -12.00 15.03
N CYS A 6 -41.42 -12.58 15.65
CA CYS A 6 -40.17 -11.90 16.00
C CYS A 6 -39.09 -12.98 16.18
N ALA A 7 -38.53 -13.51 15.10
CA ALA A 7 -37.35 -12.97 14.43
C ALA A 7 -36.08 -13.19 15.28
N LEU A 8 -35.55 -14.40 15.10
CA LEU A 8 -34.14 -14.80 15.13
C LEU A 8 -33.19 -13.59 15.05
N THR A 9 -32.63 -13.15 16.18
CA THR A 9 -31.62 -12.09 16.21
C THR A 9 -30.23 -12.73 16.33
N LEU A 10 -29.81 -13.40 15.26
CA LEU A 10 -28.38 -13.61 14.99
C LEU A 10 -27.83 -12.25 14.54
N LEU A 11 -27.41 -11.44 15.52
CA LEU A 11 -26.68 -10.22 15.24
C LEU A 11 -25.31 -10.63 14.68
N LEU A 12 -25.13 -10.35 13.39
CA LEU A 12 -23.88 -10.54 12.66
C LEU A 12 -22.73 -9.89 13.44
N LEU A 13 -21.81 -10.71 13.94
CA LEU A 13 -20.42 -10.30 14.04
C LEU A 13 -19.89 -10.23 12.60
N ALA A 14 -20.21 -9.14 11.91
CA ALA A 14 -19.46 -8.73 10.74
C ALA A 14 -18.07 -8.40 11.27
N ALA A 15 -17.17 -9.37 11.16
CA ALA A 15 -15.76 -9.16 11.36
C ALA A 15 -15.39 -7.94 10.51
N THR A 16 -15.04 -6.86 11.18
CA THR A 16 -14.21 -5.77 10.66
C THR A 16 -12.83 -6.36 10.40
N GLY A 17 -12.74 -7.29 9.44
CA GLY A 17 -11.54 -7.44 8.67
C GLY A 17 -11.50 -6.21 7.80
N CYS A 18 -10.95 -5.12 8.33
CA CYS A 18 -10.41 -4.08 7.47
C CYS A 18 -9.35 -4.79 6.63
N THR A 19 -9.75 -5.36 5.49
CA THR A 19 -8.84 -5.53 4.38
C THR A 19 -8.50 -4.11 4.00
N GLU A 20 -7.49 -3.57 4.67
CA GLU A 20 -7.01 -2.23 4.46
C GLU A 20 -6.79 -2.10 2.95
N PRO A 21 -7.44 -1.12 2.30
CA PRO A 21 -7.26 -0.96 0.87
C PRO A 21 -5.76 -0.81 0.65
N ARG A 22 -5.14 -1.77 -0.04
CA ARG A 22 -3.71 -1.69 -0.40
C ARG A 22 -3.46 -0.26 -0.87
N SER A 23 -2.61 0.46 -0.15
CA SER A 23 -2.42 1.89 -0.35
C SER A 23 -2.15 2.18 -1.83
N ALA A 24 -3.04 2.97 -2.44
CA ALA A 24 -2.95 3.27 -3.86
C ALA A 24 -1.64 4.00 -4.18
N GLN A 25 -1.13 4.81 -3.23
CA GLN A 25 0.14 5.50 -3.34
C GLN A 25 1.31 4.52 -3.32
N CYS A 26 1.33 3.59 -2.36
CA CYS A 26 2.35 2.54 -2.31
C CYS A 26 2.34 1.67 -3.57
N LYS A 27 1.16 1.32 -4.09
CA LYS A 27 1.05 0.56 -5.33
C LYS A 27 1.67 1.30 -6.51
N GLU A 28 1.39 2.58 -6.66
CA GLU A 28 1.92 3.37 -7.76
C GLU A 28 3.44 3.56 -7.66
N VAL A 29 3.95 3.86 -6.47
CA VAL A 29 5.39 4.05 -6.23
C VAL A 29 6.16 2.75 -6.47
N CYS A 30 5.71 1.63 -5.90
CA CYS A 30 6.38 0.34 -6.09
C CYS A 30 6.32 -0.14 -7.55
N ARG A 31 5.21 0.10 -8.27
CA ARG A 31 5.14 -0.18 -9.71
C ARG A 31 6.19 0.62 -10.48
N ARG A 32 6.31 1.91 -10.18
CA ARG A 32 7.26 2.80 -10.83
C ARG A 32 8.72 2.41 -10.53
N GLU A 33 9.01 1.99 -9.31
CA GLU A 33 10.32 1.48 -8.94
C GLU A 33 10.65 0.16 -9.66
N ALA A 34 9.70 -0.77 -9.75
CA ALA A 34 9.85 -2.00 -10.53
C ALA A 34 10.18 -1.68 -12.01
N GLU A 35 9.40 -0.79 -12.63
CA GLU A 35 9.64 -0.33 -14.00
C GLU A 35 11.03 0.27 -14.17
N CYS A 36 11.52 1.01 -13.17
CA CYS A 36 12.83 1.61 -13.22
C CYS A 36 13.98 0.63 -12.98
N VAL A 37 13.79 -0.39 -12.13
CA VAL A 37 14.74 -1.50 -12.00
C VAL A 37 14.88 -2.23 -13.34
N ASP A 38 13.76 -2.55 -13.99
CA ASP A 38 13.74 -3.21 -15.29
C ASP A 38 14.40 -2.34 -16.38
N THR A 39 14.03 -1.06 -16.45
CA THR A 39 14.50 -0.13 -17.49
C THR A 39 16.00 0.14 -17.39
N THR A 40 16.54 0.27 -16.18
CA THR A 40 17.97 0.55 -15.96
C THR A 40 18.83 -0.72 -16.05
N GLY A 41 18.22 -1.90 -16.11
CA GLY A 41 18.93 -3.17 -15.97
C GLY A 41 19.61 -3.29 -14.60
N SER A 42 19.05 -2.62 -13.58
CA SER A 42 19.57 -2.66 -12.21
C SER A 42 19.57 -4.10 -11.71
N LYS A 43 20.66 -4.49 -11.04
CA LYS A 43 20.79 -5.82 -10.42
C LYS A 43 20.13 -5.90 -9.05
N MET A 44 19.41 -4.85 -8.65
CA MET A 44 18.66 -4.84 -7.40
C MET A 44 17.55 -5.89 -7.47
N PRO A 45 17.50 -6.86 -6.55
CA PRO A 45 16.35 -7.74 -6.45
C PRO A 45 15.15 -6.90 -5.99
N PHE A 46 14.12 -6.80 -6.83
CA PHE A 46 12.92 -6.02 -6.54
C PHE A 46 11.68 -6.89 -6.78
N ASP A 47 10.82 -6.98 -5.76
CA ASP A 47 9.50 -7.60 -5.85
C ASP A 47 8.44 -6.53 -5.55
N GLU A 48 7.63 -6.18 -6.56
CA GLU A 48 6.60 -5.15 -6.43
C GLU A 48 5.60 -5.49 -5.31
N LYS A 49 5.22 -6.76 -5.15
CA LYS A 49 4.21 -7.15 -4.16
C LYS A 49 4.76 -7.04 -2.74
N GLU A 50 6.03 -7.42 -2.55
CA GLU A 50 6.72 -7.24 -1.27
C GLU A 50 6.89 -5.76 -0.95
N CYS A 51 7.29 -4.95 -1.93
CA CYS A 51 7.37 -3.49 -1.79
C CYS A 51 6.03 -2.89 -1.34
N VAL A 52 4.93 -3.22 -2.01
CA VAL A 52 3.60 -2.69 -1.66
C VAL A 52 3.17 -3.09 -0.25
N ALA A 53 3.44 -4.34 0.14
CA ALA A 53 3.11 -4.83 1.48
C ALA A 53 3.93 -4.08 2.55
N ALA A 54 5.24 -3.91 2.34
CA ALA A 54 6.11 -3.20 3.25
C ALA A 54 5.76 -1.71 3.35
N CYS A 55 5.55 -1.04 2.22
CA CYS A 55 5.16 0.37 2.16
C CYS A 55 3.84 0.61 2.92
N ALA A 56 2.81 -0.21 2.68
CA ALA A 56 1.53 -0.07 3.37
C ALA A 56 1.68 -0.32 4.89
N ALA A 57 2.46 -1.31 5.31
CA ALA A 57 2.72 -1.55 6.73
C ALA A 57 3.40 -0.35 7.41
N LEU A 58 4.40 0.25 6.74
CA LEU A 58 5.13 1.42 7.24
C LEU A 58 4.31 2.72 7.19
N GLU A 59 3.41 2.86 6.22
CA GLU A 59 2.51 4.02 6.09
C GLU A 59 1.57 4.10 7.30
N ASN A 60 1.07 2.95 7.76
CA ASN A 60 0.19 2.86 8.92
C ASN A 60 0.92 2.95 10.26
N ASP A 61 2.24 2.74 10.28
CA ASP A 61 3.10 3.03 11.42
C ASP A 61 3.43 4.52 11.50
N VAL A 62 2.39 5.33 11.73
CA VAL A 62 2.47 6.79 11.69
C VAL A 62 3.35 7.39 12.79
N ALA A 63 3.57 6.67 13.88
CA ALA A 63 4.41 7.13 15.00
C ALA A 63 5.90 7.18 14.59
N ASP A 64 6.36 6.18 13.83
CA ASP A 64 7.78 5.99 13.57
C ASP A 64 8.17 6.11 12.08
N ASN A 65 7.26 5.80 11.16
CA ASN A 65 7.58 5.55 9.76
C ASN A 65 6.66 6.24 8.73
N GLY A 66 5.41 6.61 9.07
CA GLY A 66 4.49 7.24 8.12
C GLY A 66 5.06 8.50 7.43
N ALA A 67 5.77 9.35 8.17
CA ALA A 67 6.44 10.53 7.60
C ALA A 67 7.61 10.17 6.65
N LYS A 68 8.29 9.05 6.86
CA LYS A 68 9.36 8.56 5.96
C LYS A 68 8.75 8.05 4.66
N VAL A 69 7.69 7.26 4.76
CA VAL A 69 6.94 6.74 3.60
C VAL A 69 6.43 7.89 2.74
N GLN A 70 5.82 8.91 3.34
CA GLN A 70 5.34 10.06 2.57
C GLN A 70 6.48 10.82 1.87
N ARG A 71 7.64 11.00 2.51
CA ARG A 71 8.80 11.63 1.87
C ARG A 71 9.33 10.81 0.70
N HIS A 72 9.36 9.49 0.82
CA HIS A 72 9.76 8.59 -0.26
C HIS A 72 8.81 8.69 -1.44
N ILE A 73 7.49 8.63 -1.19
CA ILE A 73 6.43 8.80 -2.21
C ILE A 73 6.60 10.14 -2.93
N ASP A 74 6.78 11.22 -2.18
CA ASP A 74 6.97 12.56 -2.73
C ASP A 74 8.25 12.66 -3.57
N CYS A 75 9.33 11.99 -3.16
CA CYS A 75 10.57 11.92 -3.92
C CYS A 75 10.33 11.24 -5.26
N VAL A 76 9.80 10.02 -5.24
CA VAL A 76 9.57 9.21 -6.44
C VAL A 76 8.68 9.95 -7.43
N HIS A 77 7.58 10.56 -6.96
CA HIS A 77 6.68 11.34 -7.82
C HIS A 77 7.35 12.53 -8.52
N LYS A 78 8.33 13.19 -7.89
CA LYS A 78 9.01 14.37 -8.46
C LYS A 78 10.06 14.03 -9.51
N GLN A 79 10.59 12.81 -9.50
CA GLN A 79 11.65 12.44 -10.45
C GLN A 79 11.09 12.26 -11.85
N GLN A 80 11.96 12.39 -12.86
CA GLN A 80 11.61 12.16 -14.27
C GLN A 80 12.43 11.04 -14.91
N SER A 81 13.62 10.75 -14.38
CA SER A 81 14.48 9.66 -14.83
C SER A 81 14.46 8.49 -13.85
N CYS A 82 14.64 7.28 -14.37
CA CYS A 82 14.68 6.09 -13.54
C CYS A 82 15.90 6.03 -12.62
N ASP A 83 17.06 6.54 -13.06
CA ASP A 83 18.23 6.64 -12.17
C ASP A 83 17.89 7.49 -10.93
N ALA A 84 17.19 8.61 -11.10
CA ALA A 84 16.81 9.46 -9.97
C ALA A 84 15.71 8.82 -9.09
N VAL A 85 14.78 8.06 -9.67
CA VAL A 85 13.77 7.30 -8.91
C VAL A 85 14.46 6.30 -7.96
N LEU A 86 15.45 5.55 -8.44
CA LEU A 86 16.14 4.53 -7.63
C LEU A 86 17.04 5.13 -6.52
N GLU A 87 17.32 6.43 -6.58
CA GLU A 87 18.04 7.18 -5.55
C GLU A 87 17.13 7.73 -4.43
N CYS A 88 15.79 7.64 -4.57
CA CYS A 88 14.87 8.02 -3.49
C CYS A 88 15.04 7.10 -2.26
N LYS A 89 15.07 7.69 -1.05
CA LYS A 89 15.30 7.02 0.25
C LYS A 89 14.30 7.51 1.30
#